data_AF-A0A0S7BEL3-F1
#
_entry.id   AF-A0A0S7BEL3-F1
#
_cell.length_a   1.000
_cell.length_b   1.000
_cell.length_c   1.000
_cell.angle_alpha   90.00
_cell.angle_beta   90.00
_cell.angle_gamma   90.00
#
_symmetry.space_group_name_H-M   'P 1'
#
loop_
_entity.id
_entity.type
_entity.pdbx_description
1 polymer ?
#
loop_
_entity_poly.entity_id
_entity_poly.type
_entity_poly.pdbx_seq_one_letter_code
_entity_poly.pdbx_strand_id
1 'polypeptide(L)'
;MPAADRKEELSANTETEVGRRLRELRASRGFSLRALAERSGFNINTLSLIENGKTSPSVSTLQQLAHSLEIPITAFFESTLAPRRVVYTPNQERPTTQFGSSTMQNLGKDLAGSELQPFIVTLQPGEGHRDPIIVHTGHEFVFGLTGSIEYRIEEKTYPIGPGDALVFESHLPHSWRNSSPQEARFLLILHSPDRHEEPLKRHFIRSLTQKGAFSMKIAVITEDGKTISQHFGRAPYYMVLSVENGQIVEREMREKMGHNQCDHLEEHHHEGEHGHDEDSHGKHVHMAEAIRDCQVLLCGGMGYGAYESIRRLNIQPVVTDQNDIDAAVQDYLNGTLVDHTEKLH
;
A
#
# COMPACT_ATOMS: atom_id res chain seq x y z
N MET A 1 35.77 4.66 7.94
CA MET A 1 35.41 3.33 8.49
C MET A 1 34.99 2.43 7.34
N PRO A 2 35.57 1.23 7.20
CA PRO A 2 35.38 0.38 6.04
C PRO A 2 33.94 -0.18 5.96
N ALA A 3 33.47 -0.51 4.76
CA ALA A 3 32.11 -0.98 4.50
C ALA A 3 31.77 -2.36 5.10
N ALA A 4 32.78 -3.10 5.57
CA ALA A 4 32.63 -4.40 6.23
C ALA A 4 32.08 -4.25 7.66
N ASP A 5 32.66 -3.34 8.46
CA ASP A 5 32.20 -3.05 9.85
C ASP A 5 30.73 -2.62 9.87
N ARG A 6 30.30 -1.85 8.86
CA ARG A 6 28.93 -1.33 8.78
C ARG A 6 27.90 -2.43 8.47
N LYS A 7 28.27 -3.49 7.75
CA LYS A 7 27.37 -4.61 7.46
C LYS A 7 27.18 -5.51 8.69
N GLU A 8 28.24 -5.73 9.46
CA GLU A 8 28.19 -6.53 10.69
C GLU A 8 27.42 -5.81 11.81
N GLU A 9 27.57 -4.49 11.95
CA GLU A 9 26.76 -3.69 12.89
C GLU A 9 25.26 -3.67 12.51
N LEU A 10 24.92 -3.54 11.22
CA LEU A 10 23.52 -3.59 10.78
C LEU A 10 22.90 -4.98 10.95
N SER A 11 23.65 -6.07 10.71
CA SER A 11 23.13 -7.43 10.92
C SER A 11 22.91 -7.72 12.40
N ALA A 12 23.88 -7.39 13.26
CA ALA A 12 23.79 -7.61 14.71
C ALA A 12 22.63 -6.81 15.36
N ASN A 13 22.39 -5.59 14.88
CA ASN A 13 21.29 -4.76 15.37
C ASN A 13 19.92 -5.32 14.94
N THR A 14 19.81 -5.85 13.72
CA THR A 14 18.58 -6.47 13.20
C THR A 14 18.28 -7.80 13.92
N GLU A 15 19.31 -8.59 14.22
CA GLU A 15 19.19 -9.87 14.93
C GLU A 15 18.73 -9.68 16.39
N THR A 16 19.29 -8.68 17.07
CA THR A 16 18.88 -8.31 18.44
C THR A 16 17.43 -7.83 18.46
N GLU A 17 17.02 -7.09 17.43
CA GLU A 17 15.67 -6.54 17.31
C GLU A 17 14.62 -7.63 17.08
N VAL A 18 14.91 -8.63 16.22
CA VAL A 18 14.01 -9.77 15.99
C VAL A 18 13.82 -10.61 17.25
N GLY A 19 14.90 -10.89 17.98
CA GLY A 19 14.82 -11.62 19.25
C GLY A 19 13.98 -10.89 20.30
N ARG A 20 14.20 -9.58 20.43
CA ARG A 20 13.41 -8.71 21.31
C ARG A 20 11.93 -8.70 20.92
N ARG A 21 11.63 -8.60 19.62
CA ARG A 21 10.27 -8.60 19.09
C ARG A 21 9.55 -9.93 19.33
N LEU A 22 10.23 -11.06 19.17
CA LEU A 22 9.70 -12.38 19.50
C LEU A 22 9.26 -12.47 20.97
N ARG A 23 10.06 -11.94 21.89
CA ARG A 23 9.73 -11.90 23.33
C ARG A 23 8.45 -11.10 23.61
N GLU A 24 8.32 -9.93 22.99
CA GLU A 24 7.14 -9.07 23.14
C GLU A 24 5.88 -9.75 22.61
N LEU A 25 5.94 -10.29 21.40
CA LEU A 25 4.81 -10.97 20.77
C LEU A 25 4.39 -12.19 21.60
N ARG A 26 5.35 -12.99 22.08
CA ARG A 26 5.07 -14.10 23.00
C ARG A 26 4.36 -13.63 24.27
N ALA A 27 4.88 -12.57 24.92
CA ALA A 27 4.31 -12.04 26.14
C ALA A 27 2.90 -11.45 25.93
N SER A 28 2.68 -10.75 24.81
CA SER A 28 1.37 -10.17 24.46
C SER A 28 0.29 -11.23 24.24
N ARG A 29 0.67 -12.42 23.79
CA ARG A 29 -0.20 -13.60 23.66
C ARG A 29 -0.35 -14.39 24.97
N GLY A 30 0.26 -13.92 26.06
CA GLY A 30 0.17 -14.57 27.38
C GLY A 30 0.96 -15.88 27.47
N PHE A 31 1.85 -16.17 26.52
CA PHE A 31 2.61 -17.42 26.53
C PHE A 31 3.87 -17.32 27.38
N SER A 32 4.09 -18.33 28.23
CA SER A 32 5.41 -18.57 28.81
C SER A 32 6.36 -19.09 27.74
N LEU A 33 7.67 -18.98 27.98
CA LEU A 33 8.69 -19.49 27.05
C LEU A 33 8.54 -21.01 26.83
N ARG A 34 8.09 -21.74 27.86
CA ARG A 34 7.77 -23.17 27.80
C ARG A 34 6.51 -23.44 26.98
N ALA A 35 5.46 -22.64 27.14
CA ALA A 35 4.23 -22.79 26.36
C ALA A 35 4.48 -22.54 24.86
N LEU A 36 5.31 -21.55 24.53
CA LEU A 36 5.71 -21.33 23.14
C LEU A 36 6.53 -22.49 22.60
N ALA A 37 7.49 -23.01 23.37
CA ALA A 37 8.29 -24.18 23.00
C ALA A 37 7.42 -25.41 22.66
N GLU A 38 6.42 -25.69 23.50
CA GLU A 38 5.48 -26.78 23.29
C GLU A 38 4.60 -26.58 22.05
N ARG A 39 4.09 -25.36 21.83
CA ARG A 39 3.30 -25.02 20.62
C ARG A 39 4.11 -25.06 19.34
N SER A 40 5.34 -24.55 19.37
CA SER A 40 6.16 -24.38 18.19
C SER A 40 7.00 -25.60 17.86
N GLY A 41 7.11 -26.57 18.77
CA GLY A 41 8.01 -27.73 18.62
C GLY A 41 9.49 -27.38 18.73
N PHE A 42 9.83 -26.18 19.24
CA PHE A 42 11.23 -25.77 19.42
C PHE A 42 11.71 -26.09 20.84
N ASN A 43 13.01 -26.32 20.99
CA ASN A 43 13.62 -26.45 22.31
C ASN A 43 13.54 -25.10 23.05
N ILE A 44 13.12 -25.13 24.32
CA ILE A 44 13.04 -23.96 25.20
C ILE A 44 14.37 -23.18 25.27
N ASN A 45 15.51 -23.87 25.22
CA ASN A 45 16.83 -23.25 25.22
C ASN A 45 17.09 -22.49 23.91
N THR A 46 16.65 -23.04 22.77
CA THR A 46 16.76 -22.37 21.47
C THR A 46 15.94 -21.09 21.44
N LEU A 47 14.70 -21.12 21.94
CA LEU A 47 13.87 -19.92 22.05
C LEU A 47 14.49 -18.86 22.97
N SER A 48 15.08 -19.29 24.08
CA SER A 48 15.78 -18.37 24.99
C SER A 48 17.00 -17.73 24.34
N LEU A 49 17.78 -18.47 23.55
CA LEU A 49 18.91 -17.93 22.80
C LEU A 49 18.45 -16.91 21.75
N ILE A 50 17.38 -17.21 21.03
CA ILE A 50 16.80 -16.29 20.03
C ILE A 50 16.29 -15.01 20.71
N GLU A 51 15.48 -15.12 21.78
CA GLU A 51 14.92 -13.93 22.45
C GLU A 51 15.97 -13.02 23.09
N ASN A 52 17.14 -13.56 23.41
CA ASN A 52 18.26 -12.80 23.97
C ASN A 52 19.26 -12.34 22.89
N GLY A 53 18.96 -12.51 21.60
CA GLY A 53 19.84 -12.12 20.50
C GLY A 53 21.15 -12.93 20.45
N LYS A 54 21.21 -14.10 21.11
CA LYS A 54 22.40 -14.97 21.14
C LYS A 54 22.46 -15.92 19.94
N THR A 55 21.38 -16.07 19.19
CA THR A 55 21.31 -16.88 17.98
C THR A 55 20.28 -16.31 17.03
N SER A 56 20.67 -16.14 15.77
CA SER A 56 19.79 -15.64 14.71
C SER A 56 18.86 -16.75 14.21
N PRO A 57 17.54 -16.54 14.24
CA PRO A 57 16.60 -17.51 13.69
C PRO A 57 16.66 -17.53 12.16
N SER A 58 16.52 -18.70 11.55
CA SER A 58 16.30 -18.80 10.10
C SER A 58 14.91 -18.27 9.72
N VAL A 59 14.69 -17.96 8.44
CA VAL A 59 13.35 -17.60 7.92
C VAL A 59 12.33 -18.70 8.22
N SER A 60 12.70 -19.98 8.05
CA SER A 60 11.84 -21.11 8.40
C SER A 60 11.49 -21.17 9.89
N THR A 61 12.44 -20.81 10.76
CA THR A 61 12.21 -20.71 12.21
C THR A 61 11.20 -19.61 12.53
N LEU A 62 11.35 -18.44 11.91
CA LEU A 62 10.42 -17.32 12.07
C LEU A 62 9.02 -17.65 11.52
N GLN A 63 8.90 -18.33 10.39
CA GLN A 63 7.61 -18.79 9.86
C GLN A 63 6.89 -19.72 10.82
N GLN A 64 7.59 -20.69 11.40
CA GLN A 64 7.01 -21.63 12.35
C GLN A 64 6.60 -20.94 13.66
N LEU A 65 7.41 -19.99 14.14
CA LEU A 65 7.08 -19.17 15.31
C LEU A 65 5.88 -18.26 15.06
N ALA A 66 5.81 -17.62 13.88
CA ALA A 66 4.66 -16.82 13.45
C ALA A 66 3.38 -17.65 13.44
N HIS A 67 3.42 -18.85 12.86
CA HIS A 67 2.29 -19.77 12.88
C HIS A 67 1.87 -20.16 14.30
N SER A 68 2.83 -20.48 15.17
CA SER A 68 2.57 -20.89 16.57
C SER A 68 2.00 -19.75 17.43
N LEU A 69 2.34 -18.51 17.09
CA LEU A 69 1.86 -17.29 17.70
C LEU A 69 0.62 -16.72 16.99
N GLU A 70 0.16 -17.34 15.90
CA GLU A 70 -0.97 -16.91 15.07
C GLU A 70 -0.84 -15.43 14.63
N ILE A 71 0.34 -15.04 14.14
CA ILE A 71 0.67 -13.71 13.62
C ILE A 71 1.29 -13.80 12.22
N PRO A 72 1.23 -12.74 11.41
CA PRO A 72 2.03 -12.69 10.19
C PRO A 72 3.52 -12.60 10.53
N ILE A 73 4.38 -13.19 9.68
CA ILE A 73 5.85 -13.15 9.87
C ILE A 73 6.40 -11.72 9.87
N THR A 74 5.72 -10.79 9.20
CA THR A 74 6.06 -9.36 9.14
C THR A 74 6.06 -8.71 10.53
N ALA A 75 5.27 -9.23 11.48
CA ALA A 75 5.19 -8.71 12.85
C ALA A 75 6.54 -8.76 13.60
N PHE A 76 7.44 -9.67 13.23
CA PHE A 76 8.81 -9.72 13.80
C PHE A 76 9.70 -8.56 13.34
N PHE A 77 9.32 -7.88 12.27
CA PHE A 77 10.08 -6.81 11.64
C PHE A 77 9.40 -5.43 11.79
N GLU A 78 8.22 -5.39 12.40
CA GLU A 78 7.56 -4.15 12.77
C GLU A 78 8.37 -3.44 13.87
N SER A 79 8.84 -2.23 13.56
CA SER A 79 9.57 -1.39 14.51
C SER A 79 8.70 -1.06 15.72
N THR A 80 9.22 -1.33 16.91
CA THR A 80 8.49 -1.15 18.18
C THR A 80 8.72 0.23 18.80
N LEU A 81 9.15 1.23 18.03
CA LEU A 81 9.25 2.58 18.58
C LEU A 81 7.86 2.98 19.05
N ALA A 82 7.70 3.07 20.37
CA ALA A 82 6.44 3.43 20.98
C ALA A 82 5.98 4.74 20.32
N PRO A 83 4.81 4.76 19.67
CA PRO A 83 4.35 5.91 18.92
C PRO A 83 4.41 7.16 19.82
N ARG A 84 5.28 8.13 19.49
CA ARG A 84 5.48 9.30 20.36
C ARG A 84 4.32 10.27 20.14
N ARG A 85 3.71 10.75 21.23
CA ARG A 85 2.65 11.78 21.15
C ARG A 85 3.17 13.14 20.71
N VAL A 86 4.47 13.39 20.92
CA VAL A 86 5.16 14.63 20.55
C VAL A 86 6.51 14.24 19.95
N VAL A 87 6.81 14.80 18.79
CA VAL A 87 8.10 14.65 18.11
C VAL A 87 8.72 16.03 17.91
N TYR A 88 9.97 16.16 18.34
CA TYR A 88 10.81 17.30 18.02
C TYR A 88 11.97 16.78 17.16
N THR A 89 12.08 17.30 15.94
CA THR A 89 13.13 16.87 14.99
C THR A 89 13.99 18.07 14.58
N PRO A 90 15.16 18.25 15.21
CA PRO A 90 16.13 19.28 14.83
C PRO A 90 16.47 19.20 13.34
N ASN A 91 16.75 20.35 12.71
CA ASN A 91 17.00 20.43 11.26
C ASN A 91 18.11 19.47 10.78
N GLN A 92 19.18 19.31 11.58
CA GLN A 92 20.33 18.47 11.25
C GLN A 92 20.08 16.97 11.46
N GLU A 93 19.01 16.61 12.17
CA GLU A 93 18.67 15.24 12.54
C GLU A 93 17.49 14.69 11.73
N ARG A 94 16.94 15.49 10.80
CA ARG A 94 15.81 15.08 9.97
C ARG A 94 16.21 13.90 9.08
N PRO A 95 15.50 12.75 9.20
CA PRO A 95 15.66 11.65 8.27
C PRO A 95 15.48 12.16 6.85
N THR A 96 16.52 12.00 6.02
CA THR A 96 16.56 12.53 4.67
C THR A 96 16.62 11.38 3.68
N THR A 97 15.67 11.37 2.74
CA THR A 97 15.60 10.42 1.63
C THR A 97 15.96 11.17 0.35
N GLN A 98 16.91 10.63 -0.42
CA GLN A 98 17.31 11.18 -1.73
C GLN A 98 16.54 10.48 -2.84
N PHE A 99 15.98 11.22 -3.78
CA PHE A 99 15.31 10.68 -4.97
C PHE A 99 15.75 11.48 -6.21
N GLY A 100 16.28 10.80 -7.23
CA GLY A 100 16.99 11.49 -8.32
C GLY A 100 18.11 12.39 -7.78
N SER A 101 18.16 13.64 -8.23
CA SER A 101 19.03 14.67 -7.65
C SER A 101 18.38 15.49 -6.52
N SER A 102 17.15 15.13 -6.12
CA SER A 102 16.31 15.84 -5.16
C SER A 102 16.31 15.17 -3.79
N THR A 103 15.80 15.89 -2.78
CA THR A 103 15.76 15.37 -1.39
C THR A 103 14.41 15.61 -0.72
N MET A 104 14.08 14.74 0.23
CA MET A 104 12.93 14.86 1.10
C MET A 104 13.35 14.62 2.54
N GLN A 105 12.93 15.51 3.44
CA GLN A 105 13.22 15.41 4.86
C GLN A 105 11.93 15.18 5.64
N ASN A 106 11.86 14.09 6.40
CA ASN A 106 10.70 13.79 7.24
C ASN A 106 10.76 14.59 8.54
N LEU A 107 9.69 15.34 8.84
CA LEU A 107 9.59 16.21 10.02
C LEU A 107 8.91 15.53 11.23
N GLY A 108 8.36 14.32 11.06
CA GLY A 108 7.52 13.63 12.05
C GLY A 108 7.68 12.11 12.12
N LYS A 109 8.83 11.53 11.71
CA LYS A 109 9.05 10.08 11.51
C LYS A 109 8.58 9.17 12.67
N ASP A 110 8.68 9.64 13.92
CA ASP A 110 8.38 8.84 15.11
C ASP A 110 7.02 9.20 15.75
N LEU A 111 6.20 9.99 15.06
CA LEU A 111 4.92 10.45 15.59
C LEU A 111 3.93 9.29 15.65
N ALA A 112 3.12 9.29 16.70
CA ALA A 112 2.05 8.33 16.86
C ALA A 112 1.00 8.43 15.75
N GLY A 113 0.81 7.31 15.03
CA GLY A 113 -0.09 7.26 13.88
C GLY A 113 0.56 7.78 12.61
N SER A 114 0.05 7.36 11.46
CA SER A 114 0.49 7.80 10.13
C SER A 114 -0.41 8.90 9.54
N GLU A 115 -1.37 9.39 10.32
CA GLU A 115 -2.43 10.27 9.81
C GLU A 115 -1.92 11.64 9.39
N LEU A 116 -0.81 12.12 9.94
CA LEU A 116 -0.20 13.40 9.59
C LEU A 116 1.30 13.20 9.29
N GLN A 117 1.69 13.43 8.04
CA GLN A 117 3.05 13.22 7.56
C GLN A 117 3.62 14.52 6.95
N PRO A 118 4.38 15.29 7.73
CA PRO A 118 5.01 16.52 7.25
C PRO A 118 6.41 16.27 6.67
N PHE A 119 6.71 16.92 5.55
CA PHE A 119 7.97 16.81 4.82
C PHE A 119 8.46 18.17 4.32
N ILE A 120 9.79 18.35 4.27
CA ILE A 120 10.42 19.35 3.41
C ILE A 120 10.90 18.66 2.15
N VAL A 121 10.40 19.08 1.00
CA VAL A 121 10.83 18.57 -0.30
C VAL A 121 11.68 19.62 -0.99
N THR A 122 12.82 19.21 -1.53
CA THR A 122 13.78 20.05 -2.25
C THR A 122 13.99 19.46 -3.64
N LEU A 123 13.54 20.17 -4.68
CA LEU A 123 13.60 19.75 -6.08
C LEU A 123 14.70 20.51 -6.83
N GLN A 124 15.59 19.79 -7.48
CA GLN A 124 16.57 20.40 -8.40
C GLN A 124 15.90 20.86 -9.71
N PRO A 125 16.54 21.78 -10.47
CA PRO A 125 16.05 22.19 -11.77
C PRO A 125 15.75 21.02 -12.70
N GLY A 126 14.56 21.00 -13.30
CA GLY A 126 14.11 19.95 -14.21
C GLY A 126 13.62 18.67 -13.54
N GLU A 127 13.76 18.53 -12.22
CA GLU A 127 13.25 17.38 -11.46
C GLU A 127 11.74 17.46 -11.19
N GLY A 128 11.17 16.31 -10.89
CA GLY A 128 9.73 16.10 -10.82
C GLY A 128 9.18 15.59 -12.15
N HIS A 129 8.10 14.82 -12.09
CA HIS A 129 7.58 14.09 -13.23
C HIS A 129 6.11 14.43 -13.48
N ARG A 130 5.69 14.43 -14.75
CA ARG A 130 4.25 14.37 -15.10
C ARG A 130 3.65 12.99 -14.79
N ASP A 131 4.50 11.96 -14.80
CA ASP A 131 4.15 10.57 -14.59
C ASP A 131 5.14 9.89 -13.63
N PRO A 132 4.67 9.06 -12.69
CA PRO A 132 3.28 8.69 -12.49
C PRO A 132 2.45 9.81 -11.86
N ILE A 133 1.17 9.84 -12.24
CA ILE A 133 0.14 10.53 -11.49
C ILE A 133 0.05 9.89 -10.10
N ILE A 134 0.05 10.73 -9.07
CA ILE A 134 -0.07 10.33 -7.69
C ILE A 134 -1.53 10.43 -7.30
N VAL A 135 -2.01 9.41 -6.60
CA VAL A 135 -3.36 9.32 -6.05
C VAL A 135 -3.24 8.63 -4.70
N HIS A 136 -3.74 9.25 -3.64
CA HIS A 136 -3.87 8.63 -2.32
C HIS A 136 -5.07 9.20 -1.57
N THR A 137 -5.46 8.63 -0.43
CA THR A 137 -6.63 9.15 0.30
C THR A 137 -6.26 10.32 1.22
N GLY A 138 -7.26 11.12 1.55
CA GLY A 138 -7.13 12.25 2.46
C GLY A 138 -6.88 13.58 1.76
N HIS A 139 -6.05 14.41 2.37
CA HIS A 139 -5.75 15.76 1.89
C HIS A 139 -4.25 16.00 1.83
N GLU A 140 -3.83 16.82 0.88
CA GLU A 140 -2.48 17.38 0.87
C GLU A 140 -2.53 18.87 1.12
N PHE A 141 -1.54 19.34 1.86
CA PHE A 141 -1.23 20.74 2.00
C PHE A 141 0.20 20.99 1.50
N VAL A 142 0.33 21.88 0.53
CA VAL A 142 1.58 22.28 -0.09
C VAL A 142 1.81 23.76 0.21
N PHE A 143 3.00 24.12 0.66
CA PHE A 143 3.36 25.52 0.92
C PHE A 143 4.76 25.83 0.40
N GLY A 144 4.87 26.84 -0.47
CA GLY A 144 6.14 27.19 -1.10
C GLY A 144 7.08 27.93 -0.14
N LEU A 145 8.35 27.51 -0.11
CA LEU A 145 9.38 28.10 0.75
C LEU A 145 10.38 28.93 -0.05
N THR A 146 10.94 28.36 -1.12
CA THR A 146 11.90 29.02 -2.02
C THR A 146 11.74 28.47 -3.44
N GLY A 147 12.11 29.26 -4.45
CA GLY A 147 11.95 28.86 -5.86
C GLY A 147 10.47 28.79 -6.27
N SER A 148 10.18 28.11 -7.37
CA SER A 148 8.82 27.96 -7.91
C SER A 148 8.61 26.53 -8.41
N ILE A 149 7.43 25.98 -8.13
CA ILE A 149 7.06 24.60 -8.47
C ILE A 149 5.75 24.62 -9.24
N GLU A 150 5.67 23.82 -10.28
CA GLU A 150 4.42 23.57 -11.00
C GLU A 150 3.75 22.34 -10.37
N TYR A 151 2.61 22.54 -9.73
CA TYR A 151 1.75 21.47 -9.23
C TYR A 151 0.60 21.27 -10.20
N ARG A 152 0.46 20.07 -10.76
CA ARG A 152 -0.66 19.70 -11.62
C ARG A 152 -1.63 18.84 -10.83
N ILE A 153 -2.91 19.22 -10.83
CA ILE A 153 -4.02 18.45 -10.29
C ILE A 153 -5.06 18.33 -11.40
N GLU A 154 -5.38 17.10 -11.78
CA GLU A 154 -6.13 16.76 -13.00
C GLU A 154 -5.52 17.47 -14.22
N GLU A 155 -6.31 18.30 -14.90
CA GLU A 155 -5.91 19.06 -16.08
C GLU A 155 -5.40 20.49 -15.75
N LYS A 156 -5.43 20.90 -14.47
CA LYS A 156 -5.05 22.25 -14.04
C LYS A 156 -3.64 22.27 -13.46
N THR A 157 -2.88 23.30 -13.80
CA THR A 157 -1.53 23.53 -13.27
C THR A 157 -1.53 24.79 -12.41
N TYR A 158 -0.97 24.67 -11.21
CA TYR A 158 -0.85 25.70 -10.19
C TYR A 158 0.63 26.00 -9.95
N PRO A 159 1.11 27.22 -10.24
CA PRO A 159 2.46 27.63 -9.83
C PRO A 159 2.46 27.93 -8.33
N ILE A 160 3.41 27.35 -7.61
CA ILE A 160 3.60 27.50 -6.17
C ILE A 160 4.95 28.15 -5.93
N GLY A 161 4.93 29.44 -5.61
CA GLY A 161 6.09 30.23 -5.19
C GLY A 161 6.17 30.42 -3.67
N PRO A 162 7.15 31.19 -3.19
CA PRO A 162 7.34 31.41 -1.75
C PRO A 162 6.12 32.10 -1.12
N GLY A 163 5.54 31.48 -0.11
CA GLY A 163 4.34 31.99 0.58
C GLY A 163 3.00 31.53 -0.02
N ASP A 164 3.01 30.93 -1.21
CA ASP A 164 1.81 30.35 -1.81
C ASP A 164 1.44 29.03 -1.12
N ALA A 165 0.14 28.77 -1.04
CA ALA A 165 -0.41 27.55 -0.46
C ALA A 165 -1.37 26.87 -1.45
N LEU A 166 -1.35 25.54 -1.46
CA LEU A 166 -2.29 24.72 -2.21
C LEU A 166 -2.80 23.59 -1.31
N VAL A 167 -4.11 23.40 -1.29
CA VAL A 167 -4.78 22.35 -0.51
C VAL A 167 -5.79 21.68 -1.40
N PHE A 168 -5.79 20.35 -1.41
CA PHE A 168 -6.68 19.58 -2.26
C PHE A 168 -6.91 18.17 -1.71
N GLU A 169 -7.95 17.52 -2.23
CA GLU A 169 -8.26 16.12 -1.91
C GLU A 169 -7.30 15.21 -2.70
N SER A 170 -6.53 14.39 -1.98
CA SER A 170 -5.41 13.63 -2.54
C SER A 170 -5.83 12.53 -3.53
N HIS A 171 -7.13 12.20 -3.57
CA HIS A 171 -7.69 11.23 -4.51
C HIS A 171 -7.73 11.78 -5.94
N LEU A 172 -7.61 13.11 -6.09
CA LEU A 172 -7.46 13.75 -7.38
C LEU A 172 -6.06 13.44 -7.95
N PRO A 173 -5.98 12.92 -9.18
CA PRO A 173 -4.74 12.78 -9.95
C PRO A 173 -3.83 14.00 -9.84
N HIS A 174 -2.64 13.87 -9.24
CA HIS A 174 -1.73 15.01 -9.12
C HIS A 174 -0.27 14.66 -9.35
N SER A 175 0.54 15.68 -9.64
CA SER A 175 1.97 15.56 -9.92
C SER A 175 2.65 16.91 -9.71
N TRP A 176 3.96 16.95 -9.52
CA TRP A 176 4.71 18.20 -9.42
C TRP A 176 6.02 18.19 -10.20
N ARG A 177 6.46 19.38 -10.60
CA ARG A 177 7.72 19.58 -11.33
C ARG A 177 8.36 20.91 -10.98
N ASN A 178 9.67 20.92 -10.88
CA ASN A 178 10.46 22.15 -10.91
C ASN A 178 10.88 22.45 -12.36
N SER A 179 10.05 23.20 -13.08
CA SER A 179 10.36 23.67 -14.44
C SER A 179 11.32 24.88 -14.46
N SER A 180 11.74 25.37 -13.29
CA SER A 180 12.61 26.54 -13.17
C SER A 180 14.11 26.15 -13.22
N PRO A 181 15.01 27.09 -13.54
CA PRO A 181 16.46 26.86 -13.53
C PRO A 181 17.08 26.91 -12.12
N GLN A 182 16.27 27.11 -11.08
CA GLN A 182 16.74 27.23 -9.70
C GLN A 182 16.17 26.08 -8.85
N GLU A 183 16.85 25.74 -7.76
CA GLU A 183 16.31 24.81 -6.77
C GLU A 183 15.01 25.38 -6.17
N ALA A 184 14.01 24.52 -5.98
CA ALA A 184 12.76 24.87 -5.35
C ALA A 184 12.52 24.03 -4.10
N ARG A 185 11.98 24.64 -3.05
CA ARG A 185 11.70 24.00 -1.76
C ARG A 185 10.27 24.30 -1.33
N PHE A 186 9.61 23.28 -0.79
CA PHE A 186 8.25 23.39 -0.29
C PHE A 186 8.03 22.49 0.92
N LEU A 187 7.09 22.90 1.77
CA LEU A 187 6.51 22.08 2.81
C LEU A 187 5.36 21.28 2.20
N LEU A 188 5.40 19.97 2.41
CA LEU A 188 4.34 19.04 2.03
C LEU A 188 3.80 18.40 3.31
N ILE A 189 2.49 18.45 3.51
CA ILE A 189 1.82 17.76 4.60
C ILE A 189 0.80 16.82 3.97
N LEU A 190 0.99 15.53 4.18
CA LEU A 190 0.03 14.51 3.79
C LEU A 190 -0.82 14.19 5.01
N HIS A 191 -2.13 14.29 4.87
CA HIS A 191 -3.06 13.87 5.90
C HIS A 191 -3.96 12.75 5.36
N SER A 192 -3.77 11.52 5.84
CA SER A 192 -4.62 10.38 5.46
C SER A 192 -5.35 9.83 6.69
N PRO A 193 -6.69 9.71 6.66
CA PRO A 193 -7.44 9.07 7.74
C PRO A 193 -7.23 7.53 7.78
N ASP A 194 -6.65 6.95 6.72
CA ASP A 194 -6.38 5.52 6.63
C ASP A 194 -4.99 5.17 7.19
N ARG A 195 -4.97 4.43 8.30
CA ARG A 195 -3.74 4.00 8.98
C ARG A 195 -2.95 2.94 8.23
N HIS A 196 -3.56 2.30 7.23
CA HIS A 196 -2.94 1.27 6.41
C HIS A 196 -2.39 1.81 5.08
N GLU A 197 -2.71 3.05 4.73
CA GLU A 197 -2.16 3.68 3.54
C GLU A 197 -0.74 4.19 3.79
N GLU A 198 0.10 4.09 2.77
CA GLU A 198 1.48 4.59 2.77
C GLU A 198 1.64 5.70 1.71
N PRO A 199 1.11 6.92 1.94
CA PRO A 199 1.18 8.02 0.97
C PRO A 199 2.62 8.32 0.51
N LEU A 200 3.58 8.21 1.43
CA LEU A 200 5.02 8.33 1.18
C LEU A 200 5.50 7.41 0.03
N LYS A 201 4.96 6.18 -0.03
CA LYS A 201 5.31 5.23 -1.08
C LYS A 201 4.77 5.68 -2.43
N ARG A 202 3.53 6.17 -2.48
CA ARG A 202 2.90 6.59 -3.73
C ARG A 202 3.53 7.86 -4.30
N HIS A 203 3.90 8.80 -3.43
CA HIS A 203 4.55 10.05 -3.82
C HIS A 203 5.97 9.85 -4.38
N PHE A 204 6.74 8.88 -3.84
CA PHE A 204 8.19 8.86 -4.08
C PHE A 204 8.81 7.49 -4.40
N ILE A 205 8.14 6.34 -4.17
CA ILE A 205 8.79 5.03 -4.46
C ILE A 205 9.13 4.87 -5.94
N ARG A 206 8.38 5.45 -6.89
CA ARG A 206 8.71 5.30 -8.32
C ARG A 206 9.95 6.07 -8.79
N SER A 207 10.39 7.13 -8.08
CA SER A 207 11.68 7.80 -8.37
C SER A 207 12.86 7.21 -7.57
N LEU A 208 12.58 6.47 -6.50
CA LEU A 208 13.56 5.72 -5.71
C LEU A 208 13.90 4.34 -6.29
N THR A 209 13.02 3.77 -7.12
CA THR A 209 13.18 2.41 -7.69
C THR A 209 13.86 2.40 -9.06
N GLN A 210 14.99 3.09 -9.22
CA GLN A 210 16.04 2.55 -10.10
C GLN A 210 16.95 1.63 -9.27
N LYS A 211 16.37 0.50 -8.78
CA LYS A 211 17.04 -0.78 -8.37
C LYS A 211 16.31 -1.65 -7.32
N GLY A 212 15.10 -1.31 -6.86
CA GLY A 212 14.38 -2.10 -5.83
C GLY A 212 13.08 -2.72 -6.36
N ALA A 213 12.78 -3.95 -5.96
CA ALA A 213 11.77 -4.80 -6.58
C ALA A 213 10.34 -4.22 -6.53
N PHE A 214 9.64 -4.22 -7.68
CA PHE A 214 8.28 -3.68 -7.83
C PHE A 214 7.25 -4.76 -7.53
N SER A 215 6.62 -4.81 -6.35
CA SER A 215 5.56 -5.78 -6.04
C SER A 215 4.15 -5.17 -6.09
N MET A 216 3.21 -5.83 -6.76
CA MET A 216 1.78 -5.46 -6.81
C MET A 216 0.89 -6.70 -6.93
N LYS A 217 -0.39 -6.58 -6.58
CA LYS A 217 -1.41 -7.61 -6.75
C LYS A 217 -2.50 -7.15 -7.69
N ILE A 218 -2.80 -7.98 -8.69
CA ILE A 218 -3.86 -7.75 -9.68
C ILE A 218 -4.91 -8.82 -9.48
N ALA A 219 -6.14 -8.42 -9.18
CA ALA A 219 -7.30 -9.30 -9.17
C ALA A 219 -7.88 -9.36 -10.58
N VAL A 220 -8.27 -10.57 -11.00
CA VAL A 220 -8.88 -10.80 -12.31
C VAL A 220 -10.14 -11.62 -12.13
N ILE A 221 -11.26 -11.13 -12.66
CA ILE A 221 -12.53 -11.85 -12.59
C ILE A 221 -12.48 -13.06 -13.51
N THR A 222 -12.80 -14.25 -13.01
CA THR A 222 -12.76 -15.48 -13.80
C THR A 222 -13.73 -16.54 -13.31
N GLU A 223 -14.07 -17.47 -14.20
CA GLU A 223 -14.85 -18.68 -13.90
C GLU A 223 -13.97 -19.93 -13.82
N ASP A 224 -12.81 -19.90 -14.51
CA ASP A 224 -11.97 -21.09 -14.75
C ASP A 224 -10.50 -20.90 -14.34
N GLY A 225 -10.12 -19.70 -13.88
CA GLY A 225 -8.74 -19.37 -13.52
C GLY A 225 -7.82 -19.12 -14.72
N LYS A 226 -8.34 -19.14 -15.95
CA LYS A 226 -7.56 -19.00 -17.19
C LYS A 226 -7.99 -17.81 -18.02
N THR A 227 -9.28 -17.50 -18.05
CA THR A 227 -9.86 -16.45 -18.88
C THR A 227 -10.53 -15.38 -18.05
N ILE A 228 -10.56 -14.16 -18.58
CA ILE A 228 -11.24 -13.02 -17.97
C ILE A 228 -12.75 -13.16 -18.24
N SER A 229 -13.56 -13.19 -17.19
CA SER A 229 -15.02 -13.25 -17.35
C SER A 229 -15.58 -11.89 -17.76
N GLN A 230 -16.59 -11.95 -18.62
CA GLN A 230 -17.34 -10.82 -19.15
C GLN A 230 -18.39 -10.29 -18.15
N HIS A 231 -18.59 -10.96 -17.01
CA HIS A 231 -19.66 -10.65 -16.08
C HIS A 231 -19.15 -10.58 -14.64
N PHE A 232 -18.75 -9.37 -14.19
CA PHE A 232 -18.32 -9.14 -12.81
C PHE A 232 -19.30 -9.68 -11.76
N GLY A 233 -20.61 -9.55 -11.97
CA GLY A 233 -21.61 -9.99 -10.99
C GLY A 233 -21.79 -11.51 -10.85
N ARG A 234 -21.48 -12.29 -11.91
CA ARG A 234 -21.81 -13.71 -11.99
C ARG A 234 -20.61 -14.63 -11.81
N ALA A 235 -19.43 -14.14 -12.18
CA ALA A 235 -18.21 -14.92 -12.04
C ALA A 235 -17.94 -15.23 -10.54
N PRO A 236 -17.67 -16.50 -10.19
CA PRO A 236 -17.53 -16.92 -8.80
C PRO A 236 -16.14 -16.71 -8.21
N TYR A 237 -15.13 -16.33 -9.00
CA TYR A 237 -13.75 -16.28 -8.52
C TYR A 237 -12.99 -15.00 -8.93
N TYR A 238 -12.01 -14.65 -8.09
CA TYR A 238 -10.93 -13.73 -8.38
C TYR A 238 -9.62 -14.51 -8.52
N MET A 239 -8.97 -14.43 -9.68
CA MET A 239 -7.57 -14.82 -9.84
C MET A 239 -6.70 -13.66 -9.39
N VAL A 240 -6.07 -13.79 -8.24
CA VAL A 240 -5.15 -12.81 -7.68
C VAL A 240 -3.74 -13.16 -8.09
N LEU A 241 -3.07 -12.23 -8.77
CA LEU A 241 -1.73 -12.40 -9.29
C LEU A 241 -0.79 -11.46 -8.55
N SER A 242 0.18 -12.01 -7.82
CA SER A 242 1.28 -11.23 -7.28
C SER A 242 2.31 -11.03 -8.40
N VAL A 243 2.57 -9.78 -8.75
CA VAL A 243 3.53 -9.36 -9.75
C VAL A 243 4.73 -8.75 -9.06
N GLU A 244 5.92 -9.28 -9.30
CA GLU A 244 7.19 -8.70 -8.87
C GLU A 244 8.07 -8.37 -10.09
N ASN A 245 8.59 -7.14 -10.18
CA ASN A 245 9.45 -6.71 -11.29
C ASN A 245 8.84 -6.93 -12.68
N GLY A 246 7.52 -6.77 -12.81
CA GLY A 246 6.78 -6.99 -14.05
C GLY A 246 6.51 -8.46 -14.38
N GLN A 247 6.90 -9.38 -13.51
CA GLN A 247 6.66 -10.82 -13.67
C GLN A 247 5.66 -11.32 -12.65
N ILE A 248 4.72 -12.16 -13.09
CA ILE A 248 3.80 -12.85 -12.17
C ILE A 248 4.62 -13.89 -11.39
N VAL A 249 4.74 -13.73 -10.08
CA VAL A 249 5.48 -14.63 -9.19
C VAL A 249 4.57 -15.59 -8.42
N GLU A 250 3.29 -15.24 -8.26
CA GLU A 250 2.32 -16.05 -7.53
C GLU A 250 0.92 -15.91 -8.13
N ARG A 251 0.13 -16.99 -8.04
CA ARG A 251 -1.28 -17.02 -8.44
C ARG A 251 -2.10 -17.63 -7.32
N GLU A 252 -3.15 -16.93 -6.92
CA GLU A 252 -4.05 -17.33 -5.84
C GLU A 252 -5.49 -17.24 -6.35
N MET A 253 -6.26 -18.32 -6.22
CA MET A 253 -7.68 -18.33 -6.56
C MET A 253 -8.48 -18.00 -5.30
N ARG A 254 -9.24 -16.90 -5.32
CA ARG A 254 -10.11 -16.49 -4.21
C ARG A 254 -11.57 -16.58 -4.61
N GLU A 255 -12.39 -17.03 -3.68
CA GLU A 255 -13.84 -17.05 -3.87
C GLU A 255 -14.41 -15.64 -3.80
N LYS A 256 -15.32 -15.36 -4.72
CA LYS A 256 -16.11 -14.15 -4.74
C LYS A 256 -17.48 -14.50 -4.20
N MET A 257 -17.84 -13.93 -3.05
CA MET A 257 -19.19 -14.02 -2.48
C MET A 257 -20.21 -13.65 -3.57
N GLY A 258 -21.00 -14.64 -4.00
CA GLY A 258 -21.96 -14.51 -5.09
C GLY A 258 -23.30 -13.94 -4.61
N HIS A 259 -24.11 -13.45 -5.55
CA HIS A 259 -25.47 -12.95 -5.29
C HIS A 259 -26.32 -13.92 -4.45
N ASN A 260 -26.21 -15.23 -4.68
CA ASN A 260 -27.05 -16.25 -4.03
C ASN A 260 -26.74 -16.50 -2.54
N GLN A 261 -25.66 -15.95 -1.97
CA GLN A 261 -25.35 -16.09 -0.54
C GLN A 261 -25.81 -14.88 0.30
N CYS A 262 -26.16 -13.75 -0.33
CA CYS A 262 -26.75 -12.60 0.38
C CYS A 262 -28.26 -12.75 0.65
N ASP A 263 -28.99 -13.57 -0.13
CA ASP A 263 -30.44 -13.73 0.02
C ASP A 263 -30.88 -14.39 1.35
N HIS A 264 -29.95 -14.97 2.11
CA HIS A 264 -30.25 -15.56 3.43
C HIS A 264 -30.15 -14.58 4.62
N LEU A 265 -29.79 -13.32 4.39
CA LEU A 265 -29.71 -12.30 5.45
C LEU A 265 -30.88 -11.29 5.43
N GLU A 266 -31.76 -11.33 4.42
CA GLU A 266 -32.85 -10.35 4.21
C GLU A 266 -34.26 -10.86 4.59
N GLU A 267 -34.41 -12.01 5.26
CA GLU A 267 -35.70 -12.37 5.85
C GLU A 267 -35.82 -11.80 7.26
N HIS A 268 -36.07 -10.49 7.38
CA HIS A 268 -36.94 -9.91 8.42
C HIS A 268 -37.00 -8.37 8.27
N HIS A 269 -38.17 -7.91 7.83
CA HIS A 269 -38.79 -6.58 8.02
C HIS A 269 -38.84 -5.57 6.85
N HIS A 270 -40.09 -5.43 6.40
CA HIS A 270 -40.82 -4.23 5.91
C HIS A 270 -40.99 -3.99 4.40
N GLU A 271 -42.26 -4.14 4.00
CA GLU A 271 -42.90 -3.53 2.83
C GLU A 271 -42.66 -2.00 2.83
N GLY A 272 -42.09 -1.49 1.74
CA GLY A 272 -41.88 -0.05 1.53
C GLY A 272 -41.27 0.24 0.17
N GLU A 273 -41.71 1.35 -0.43
CA GLU A 273 -41.51 1.77 -1.83
C GLU A 273 -40.05 1.88 -2.31
N HIS A 274 -39.88 1.61 -3.61
CA HIS A 274 -38.72 1.89 -4.48
C HIS A 274 -37.65 2.85 -3.92
N GLY A 275 -36.50 2.30 -3.53
CA GLY A 275 -35.24 3.01 -3.31
C GLY A 275 -34.11 2.38 -4.12
N HIS A 276 -33.72 3.01 -5.23
CA HIS A 276 -32.49 2.71 -5.95
C HIS A 276 -31.32 3.40 -5.24
N ASP A 277 -30.27 2.62 -4.86
CA ASP A 277 -28.83 2.96 -4.81
C ASP A 277 -28.07 2.57 -3.53
N GLU A 278 -28.66 2.53 -2.33
CA GLU A 278 -27.89 2.21 -1.11
C GLU A 278 -27.66 0.70 -0.87
N ASP A 279 -28.66 -0.15 -1.12
CA ASP A 279 -28.53 -1.61 -0.92
C ASP A 279 -27.64 -2.29 -1.96
N SER A 280 -27.55 -1.75 -3.18
CA SER A 280 -26.66 -2.28 -4.22
C SER A 280 -25.20 -1.94 -3.93
N HIS A 281 -24.93 -0.77 -3.34
CA HIS A 281 -23.58 -0.37 -2.89
C HIS A 281 -23.04 -1.29 -1.79
N GLY A 282 -23.85 -1.64 -0.78
CA GLY A 282 -23.44 -2.57 0.29
C GLY A 282 -23.01 -3.94 -0.24
N LYS A 283 -23.74 -4.46 -1.25
CA LYS A 283 -23.46 -5.75 -1.89
C LYS A 283 -22.11 -5.76 -2.63
N HIS A 284 -21.78 -4.69 -3.36
CA HIS A 284 -20.51 -4.58 -4.07
C HIS A 284 -19.29 -4.43 -3.15
N VAL A 285 -19.46 -3.77 -2.01
CA VAL A 285 -18.39 -3.65 -0.99
C VAL A 285 -18.04 -5.00 -0.39
N HIS A 286 -19.04 -5.85 -0.09
CA HIS A 286 -18.82 -7.21 0.41
C HIS A 286 -18.18 -8.11 -0.65
N MET A 287 -18.59 -7.99 -1.90
CA MET A 287 -17.99 -8.74 -3.01
C MET A 287 -16.49 -8.48 -3.17
N ALA A 288 -16.04 -7.26 -2.86
CA ALA A 288 -14.66 -6.82 -3.03
C ALA A 288 -13.79 -7.03 -1.79
N GLU A 289 -14.36 -7.50 -0.68
CA GLU A 289 -13.62 -7.77 0.56
C GLU A 289 -12.46 -8.74 0.33
N ALA A 290 -12.71 -9.78 -0.47
CA ALA A 290 -11.72 -10.80 -0.83
C ALA A 290 -10.52 -10.27 -1.64
N ILE A 291 -10.58 -9.04 -2.16
CA ILE A 291 -9.53 -8.44 -2.99
C ILE A 291 -9.07 -7.07 -2.50
N ARG A 292 -9.33 -6.73 -1.24
CA ARG A 292 -8.92 -5.44 -0.64
C ARG A 292 -7.42 -5.16 -0.66
N ASP A 293 -6.59 -6.20 -0.72
CA ASP A 293 -5.12 -6.11 -0.83
C ASP A 293 -4.63 -5.94 -2.28
N CYS A 294 -5.53 -5.97 -3.27
CA CYS A 294 -5.21 -5.79 -4.68
C CYS A 294 -5.23 -4.32 -5.09
N GLN A 295 -4.37 -3.93 -6.04
CA GLN A 295 -4.33 -2.56 -6.55
C GLN A 295 -5.20 -2.38 -7.80
N VAL A 296 -5.49 -3.46 -8.51
CA VAL A 296 -6.15 -3.46 -9.82
C VAL A 296 -7.16 -4.60 -9.87
N LEU A 297 -8.28 -4.38 -10.53
CA LEU A 297 -9.28 -5.38 -10.86
C LEU A 297 -9.52 -5.41 -12.38
N LEU A 298 -9.20 -6.51 -13.05
CA LEU A 298 -9.48 -6.72 -14.47
C LEU A 298 -10.79 -7.49 -14.65
N CYS A 299 -11.65 -7.00 -15.54
CA CYS A 299 -12.91 -7.66 -15.90
C CYS A 299 -13.27 -7.39 -17.37
N GLY A 300 -14.04 -8.28 -17.99
CA GLY A 300 -14.53 -8.06 -19.36
C GLY A 300 -15.79 -7.19 -19.42
N GLY A 301 -16.57 -7.18 -18.33
CA GLY A 301 -17.77 -6.37 -18.21
C GLY A 301 -18.19 -6.16 -16.76
N MET A 302 -18.63 -4.94 -16.48
CA MET A 302 -19.00 -4.46 -15.15
C MET A 302 -20.10 -3.42 -15.28
N GLY A 303 -21.04 -3.38 -14.33
CA GLY A 303 -22.05 -2.32 -14.26
C GLY A 303 -21.50 -1.05 -13.59
N TYR A 304 -22.10 0.10 -13.88
CA TYR A 304 -21.57 1.39 -13.40
C TYR A 304 -21.47 1.48 -11.87
N GLY A 305 -22.50 1.00 -11.15
CA GLY A 305 -22.51 0.99 -9.68
C GLY A 305 -21.42 0.11 -9.06
N ALA A 306 -21.07 -1.00 -9.71
CA ALA A 306 -19.96 -1.85 -9.27
C ALA A 306 -18.61 -1.18 -9.53
N TYR A 307 -18.44 -0.54 -10.69
CA TYR A 307 -17.22 0.20 -11.04
C TYR A 307 -16.89 1.27 -10.00
N GLU A 308 -17.88 2.11 -9.67
CA GLU A 308 -17.70 3.16 -8.66
C GLU A 308 -17.48 2.58 -7.24
N SER A 309 -18.14 1.47 -6.89
CA SER A 309 -17.94 0.81 -5.59
C SER A 309 -16.51 0.24 -5.45
N ILE A 310 -15.94 -0.32 -6.53
CA ILE A 310 -14.56 -0.82 -6.53
C ILE A 310 -13.56 0.35 -6.44
N ARG A 311 -13.81 1.46 -7.16
CA ARG A 311 -12.97 2.66 -7.06
C ARG A 311 -12.94 3.23 -5.66
N ARG A 312 -14.08 3.25 -4.96
CA ARG A 312 -14.19 3.68 -3.55
C ARG A 312 -13.37 2.81 -2.58
N LEU A 313 -12.99 1.60 -2.98
CA LEU A 313 -12.13 0.69 -2.21
C LEU A 313 -10.64 0.82 -2.57
N ASN A 314 -10.25 1.86 -3.32
CA ASN A 314 -8.88 2.09 -3.79
C ASN A 314 -8.31 0.99 -4.69
N ILE A 315 -9.19 0.21 -5.32
CA ILE A 315 -8.83 -0.75 -6.35
C ILE A 315 -9.17 -0.09 -7.69
N GLN A 316 -8.26 -0.11 -8.66
CA GLN A 316 -8.53 0.38 -10.00
C GLN A 316 -9.28 -0.68 -10.80
N PRO A 317 -10.59 -0.55 -11.07
CA PRO A 317 -11.26 -1.41 -12.04
C PRO A 317 -10.81 -1.05 -13.46
N VAL A 318 -10.60 -2.07 -14.29
CA VAL A 318 -10.34 -1.95 -15.72
C VAL A 318 -11.27 -2.92 -16.45
N VAL A 319 -12.06 -2.37 -17.37
CA VAL A 319 -12.93 -3.14 -18.26
C VAL A 319 -12.19 -3.36 -19.58
N THR A 320 -11.85 -4.61 -19.91
CA THR A 320 -11.00 -4.90 -21.07
C THR A 320 -11.59 -5.96 -22.00
N ASP A 321 -11.33 -5.84 -23.30
CA ASP A 321 -11.65 -6.88 -24.29
C ASP A 321 -10.63 -8.02 -24.32
N GLN A 322 -9.52 -7.88 -23.60
CA GLN A 322 -8.52 -8.92 -23.49
C GLN A 322 -9.08 -10.08 -22.67
N ASN A 323 -9.16 -11.27 -23.28
CA ASN A 323 -9.75 -12.45 -22.65
C ASN A 323 -8.72 -13.32 -21.92
N ASP A 324 -7.46 -13.27 -22.34
CA ASP A 324 -6.38 -14.03 -21.71
C ASP A 324 -5.82 -13.26 -20.51
N ILE A 325 -5.77 -13.92 -19.35
CA ILE A 325 -5.35 -13.29 -18.09
C ILE A 325 -3.90 -12.81 -18.17
N ASP A 326 -3.00 -13.62 -18.72
CA ASP A 326 -1.57 -13.32 -18.74
C ASP A 326 -1.29 -12.18 -19.72
N ALA A 327 -1.92 -12.20 -20.89
CA ALA A 327 -1.84 -11.12 -21.86
C ALA A 327 -2.37 -9.80 -21.29
N ALA A 328 -3.54 -9.82 -20.62
CA ALA A 328 -4.12 -8.61 -20.03
C ALA A 328 -3.25 -8.00 -18.94
N VAL A 329 -2.64 -8.83 -18.10
CA VAL A 329 -1.72 -8.38 -17.06
C VAL A 329 -0.47 -7.78 -17.67
N GLN A 330 0.10 -8.40 -18.70
CA GLN A 330 1.27 -7.84 -19.39
C GLN A 330 0.93 -6.53 -20.09
N ASP A 331 -0.21 -6.45 -20.78
CA ASP A 331 -0.69 -5.21 -21.40
C ASP A 331 -0.90 -4.11 -20.35
N TYR A 332 -1.42 -4.46 -19.17
CA TYR A 332 -1.60 -3.51 -18.07
C TYR A 332 -0.26 -2.99 -17.55
N LEU A 333 0.70 -3.89 -17.30
CA LEU A 333 2.03 -3.53 -16.79
C LEU A 333 2.81 -2.67 -17.79
N ASN A 334 2.58 -2.87 -19.10
CA ASN A 334 3.17 -2.09 -20.17
C ASN A 334 2.42 -0.76 -20.44
N GLY A 335 1.27 -0.53 -19.78
CA GLY A 335 0.44 0.65 -20.00
C GLY A 335 -0.30 0.66 -21.34
N THR A 336 -0.45 -0.50 -21.98
CA THR A 336 -1.12 -0.66 -23.28
C THR A 336 -2.54 -1.22 -23.16
N LEU A 337 -2.96 -1.66 -21.96
CA LEU A 337 -4.32 -2.13 -21.72
C LEU A 337 -5.32 -0.98 -21.75
N VAL A 338 -6.35 -1.10 -22.59
CA VAL A 338 -7.42 -0.10 -22.74
C VAL A 338 -8.54 -0.38 -21.73
N ASP A 339 -8.97 0.65 -21.00
CA ASP A 339 -10.14 0.61 -20.12
C ASP A 339 -11.39 1.12 -20.85
N HIS A 340 -12.30 0.19 -21.18
CA HIS A 340 -13.54 0.43 -21.91
C HIS A 340 -14.67 0.91 -21.00
N THR A 341 -14.49 2.08 -20.40
CA THR A 341 -15.52 2.70 -19.53
C THR A 341 -16.84 2.97 -20.26
N GLU A 342 -16.86 3.03 -21.59
CA GLU A 342 -18.06 3.14 -22.43
C GLU A 342 -18.94 1.88 -22.45
N LYS A 343 -18.44 0.73 -21.97
CA LYS A 343 -19.17 -0.55 -21.88
C LYS A 343 -19.83 -0.79 -20.53
N LEU A 344 -19.69 0.16 -19.60
CA LEU A 344 -20.40 0.14 -18.33
C LEU A 344 -21.90 0.29 -18.59
N HIS A 345 -22.70 -0.62 -18.03
CA HIS A 345 -24.15 -0.69 -18.20
C HIS A 345 -24.90 -0.52 -16.88
#